data_AF-Q2NGA5-F1
#
_entry.id   AF-Q2NGA5-F1
#
_cell.length_a   1.000
_cell.length_b   1.000
_cell.length_c   1.000
_cell.angle_alpha   90.00
_cell.angle_beta   90.00
_cell.angle_gamma   90.00
#
_symmetry.space_group_name_H-M   'P 1'
#
loop_
_entity.id
_entity.type
_entity.pdbx_description
1 polymer ?
#
loop_
_entity_poly.entity_id
_entity_poly.type
_entity_poly.pdbx_seq_one_letter_code
_entity_poly.pdbx_strand_id
1 'polypeptide(L)' 'MVSYRSDGIPSESELKELICQYKTNVKIKKYGNYKYALSKNKKSEELLFIGE' A
#
# COMPACT_ATOMS: atom_id res chain seq x y z
N MET A 1 -0.10 -0.86 15.72
CA MET A 1 -0.79 0.01 14.75
C MET A 1 0.27 0.91 14.12
N VAL A 2 0.70 0.62 12.89
CA VAL A 2 1.68 1.46 12.20
C VAL A 2 0.90 2.57 11.49
N SER A 3 1.07 3.82 11.93
CA SER A 3 0.43 4.99 11.33
C SER A 3 1.51 5.85 10.67
N TYR A 4 1.65 5.73 9.35
CA TYR A 4 2.55 6.55 8.52
C TYR A 4 1.96 7.97 8.36
N ARG A 5 2.14 8.85 9.36
CA ARG A 5 1.66 10.24 9.27
C ARG A 5 2.66 11.31 9.71
N SER A 6 3.96 11.08 9.53
CA SER A 6 4.96 12.15 9.73
C SER A 6 5.84 12.46 8.52
N ASP A 7 6.18 11.51 7.64
CA ASP A 7 7.21 11.74 6.59
C ASP A 7 6.77 11.44 5.14
N GLY A 8 5.49 11.18 4.90
CA GLY A 8 5.00 10.74 3.60
C GLY A 8 4.83 9.23 3.56
N ILE A 9 3.81 8.80 2.83
CA ILE A 9 3.46 7.38 2.70
C ILE A 9 4.63 6.69 1.99
N PRO A 10 5.24 5.62 2.56
CA PRO A 10 6.30 4.90 1.88
C PRO A 10 5.80 4.43 0.52
N SER A 11 6.65 4.58 -0.49
CA SER A 11 6.29 4.20 -1.86
C SER A 11 6.02 2.70 -1.95
N GLU A 12 5.26 2.27 -2.96
CA GLU A 12 5.00 0.84 -3.22
C GLU A 12 6.27 0.00 -3.19
N SER A 13 7.35 0.49 -3.80
CA SER A 13 8.65 -0.20 -3.85
C SER A 13 9.27 -0.39 -2.47
N GLU A 14 9.21 0.62 -1.61
CA GLU A 14 9.76 0.52 -0.25
C GLU A 14 8.98 -0.47 0.60
N LEU A 15 7.64 -0.45 0.49
CA LEU A 15 6.79 -1.45 1.14
C LEU A 15 7.07 -2.86 0.63
N LYS A 16 7.33 -3.02 -0.67
CA LYS A 16 7.71 -4.31 -1.25
C LYS A 16 9.04 -4.80 -0.69
N GLU A 17 10.07 -3.95 -0.67
CA GLU A 17 11.39 -4.31 -0.14
C GLU A 17 11.29 -4.69 1.34
N LEU A 18 10.56 -3.92 2.14
CA LEU A 18 10.33 -4.22 3.55
C LEU A 18 9.69 -5.60 3.74
N ILE A 19 8.64 -5.93 2.99
CA ILE A 19 7.96 -7.22 3.11
C ILE A 19 8.85 -8.35 2.58
N CYS A 20 9.67 -8.08 1.55
CA CYS A 20 10.59 -9.06 0.98
C CYS A 20 11.69 -9.51 1.96
N GLN A 21 12.02 -8.69 2.97
CA GLN A 21 12.94 -9.08 4.04
C GLN A 21 12.39 -10.23 4.91
N TYR A 22 11.06 -10.36 4.99
CA TYR A 22 10.40 -11.34 5.87
C TYR A 22 9.65 -12.44 5.10
N LYS A 23 9.34 -12.23 3.81
CA LYS A 23 8.59 -13.15 2.95
C LYS A 23 9.26 -13.23 1.58
N THR A 24 9.55 -14.45 1.11
CA THR A 24 10.30 -14.65 -0.14
C THR A 24 9.47 -14.28 -1.38
N ASN A 25 8.15 -14.43 -1.33
CA ASN A 25 7.29 -14.14 -2.47
C ASN A 25 6.25 -13.07 -2.11
N VAL A 26 6.48 -11.84 -2.58
CA VAL A 26 5.57 -10.70 -2.35
C VAL A 26 4.83 -10.35 -3.63
N LYS A 27 3.52 -10.58 -3.66
CA LYS A 27 2.62 -10.17 -4.74
C LYS A 27 1.92 -8.86 -4.35
N ILE A 28 1.85 -7.92 -5.30
CA ILE A 28 1.18 -6.65 -5.10
C ILE A 28 -0.01 -6.57 -6.05
N LYS A 29 -1.19 -6.26 -5.50
CA LYS A 29 -2.39 -5.95 -6.28
C LYS A 29 -2.79 -4.50 -6.06
N LYS A 30 -2.86 -3.74 -7.15
CA LYS A 30 -3.37 -2.37 -7.16
C LYS A 30 -4.87 -2.37 -7.40
N TYR A 31 -5.62 -1.69 -6.55
CA TYR A 31 -7.03 -1.43 -6.71
C TYR A 31 -7.23 0.09 -6.78
N GLY A 32 -7.45 0.61 -7.97
CA GLY A 32 -7.56 2.07 -8.22
C GLY A 32 -8.98 2.57 -8.47
N ASN A 33 -9.96 1.67 -8.50
CA ASN A 33 -11.32 2.00 -8.93
C ASN A 33 -12.31 2.13 -7.77
N TYR A 34 -11.82 2.16 -6.53
CA TYR A 34 -12.67 2.27 -5.35
C TYR A 34 -12.81 3.73 -4.94
N LYS A 35 -14.03 4.26 -5.07
CA LYS A 35 -14.35 5.61 -4.63
C LYS A 35 -14.87 5.56 -3.20
N TYR A 36 -14.03 5.94 -2.25
CA TYR A 36 -14.46 6.15 -0.87
C TYR A 36 -15.58 7.21 -0.85
N ALA A 37 -16.78 6.83 -0.40
CA ALA A 37 -17.97 7.68 -0.40
C ALA A 37 -17.79 9.02 0.33
N LEU A 38 -16.83 9.08 1.27
CA LEU A 38 -16.52 10.25 2.09
C LEU A 38 -15.20 10.94 1.71
N SER A 39 -14.47 10.44 0.71
CA SER A 39 -13.19 11.04 0.30
C SER A 39 -13.44 12.12 -0.76
N LYS A 40 -13.07 13.37 -0.45
CA LYS A 40 -13.00 14.45 -1.45
C LYS A 40 -11.84 14.27 -2.43
N ASN A 41 -10.92 13.35 -2.15
CA ASN A 41 -9.75 13.05 -2.95
C ASN A 41 -10.06 11.95 -3.97
N LYS A 42 -10.07 12.29 -5.26
CA LYS A 42 -10.35 11.36 -6.38
C LYS A 42 -9.15 10.45 -6.74
N LYS A 43 -8.01 10.61 -6.08
CA LYS A 43 -6.77 9.86 -6.31
C LYS A 43 -6.45 8.88 -5.16
N SER A 44 -7.47 8.27 -4.58
CA SER A 44 -7.25 7.19 -3.61
C SER A 44 -6.95 5.90 -4.37
N GLU A 45 -5.72 5.43 -4.26
CA GLU A 45 -5.28 4.13 -4.78
C GLU A 45 -5.05 3.18 -3.60
N GLU A 46 -5.61 1.97 -3.68
CA GLU A 46 -5.44 0.93 -2.68
C GLU A 46 -4.44 -0.12 -3.16
N LEU A 47 -3.57 -0.57 -2.26
CA LEU A 47 -2.52 -1.54 -2.55
C LEU A 47 -2.66 -2.73 -1.58
N LEU A 48 -2.76 -3.95 -2.12
CA LEU A 48 -2.79 -5.18 -1.35
C LEU A 48 -1.47 -5.94 -1.56
N PHE A 49 -0.74 -6.17 -0.48
CA PHE A 49 0.48 -6.97 -0.46
C PHE A 49 0.17 -8.37 0.09
N ILE A 50 0.59 -9.41 -0.63
CA ILE A 50 0.39 -10.82 -0.26
C ILE A 50 1.78 -11.46 -0.19
N GLY A 51 2.20 -11.84 1.01
CA GLY A 51 3.47 -12.54 1.25
C GLY A 51 3.25 -14.02 1.51
N GLU A 52 3.82 -14.88 0.66
CA GLU A 52 3.84 -16.35 0.84
C GLU A 52 5.07 -16.76 1.66
#